data_AF-A0A1Q7W5U6-F1
#
_entry.id   AF-A0A1Q7W5U6-F1
#
_cell.length_a   1.000
_cell.length_b   1.000
_cell.length_c   1.000
_cell.angle_alpha   90.00
_cell.angle_beta   90.00
_cell.angle_gamma   90.00
#
_symmetry.space_group_name_H-M   'P 1'
#
loop_
_entity.id
_entity.type
_entity.pdbx_description
1 polymer ?
#
loop_
_entity_poly.entity_id
_entity_poly.type
_entity_poly.pdbx_seq_one_letter_code
_entity_poly.pdbx_strand_id
1 'polypeptide(L)'
;MGMYTALGLQSKLSQGDAAITVVDPQTQMTYQPFLPEAAAGSIEPRHVVVPLRRVLKRCRVVCGRVTKVEHAHHVATIENCAGNVEQIGYDVLVMAPGSIARTLPIPGLAEHGIAFKTIGEAIYLRNHVLSCLEAADASIDAQLRRRLLSFVVIGGGYAGIEVLAELQDMARRSAWRWAVTPPSASPNVVSRSF
;
A
#
# COMPACT_ATOMS: atom_id res chain seq x y z
N MET A 1 8.23 6.45 -8.77
CA MET A 1 9.45 7.04 -9.35
C MET A 1 10.23 6.06 -10.23
N GLY A 2 10.65 4.89 -9.73
CA GLY A 2 11.44 3.93 -10.53
C GLY A 2 10.78 3.46 -11.84
N MET A 3 9.48 3.14 -11.83
CA MET A 3 8.74 2.75 -13.04
C MET A 3 8.74 3.85 -14.11
N TYR A 4 8.53 5.12 -13.75
CA TYR A 4 8.55 6.24 -14.69
C TYR A 4 9.95 6.48 -15.26
N THR A 5 11.00 6.32 -14.46
CA THR A 5 12.38 6.40 -14.96
C THR A 5 12.65 5.31 -15.99
N ALA A 6 12.31 4.05 -15.69
CA ALA A 6 12.45 2.94 -16.64
C ALA A 6 11.60 3.15 -17.90
N LEU A 7 10.37 3.66 -17.75
CA LEU A 7 9.46 3.99 -18.86
C LEU A 7 10.03 5.07 -19.77
N GLY A 8 10.63 6.11 -19.20
CA GLY A 8 11.29 7.19 -19.95
C GLY A 8 12.60 6.75 -20.60
N LEU A 9 13.35 5.85 -19.98
CA LEU A 9 14.57 5.28 -20.56
C LEU A 9 14.25 4.36 -21.75
N GLN A 10 13.27 3.46 -21.62
CA GLN A 10 12.93 2.54 -22.73
C GLN A 10 12.36 3.24 -23.97
N SER A 11 11.79 4.44 -23.82
CA SER A 11 11.26 5.22 -24.94
C SER A 11 12.33 6.07 -25.64
N LYS A 12 13.38 6.46 -24.91
CA LYS A 12 14.48 7.28 -25.43
C LYS A 12 15.65 6.46 -25.98
N LEU A 13 15.87 5.27 -25.45
CA LEU A 13 16.97 4.39 -25.85
C LEU A 13 16.53 3.44 -26.97
N SER A 14 17.42 3.26 -27.95
CA SER A 14 17.25 2.27 -29.01
C SER A 14 17.56 0.86 -28.49
N GLN A 15 17.08 -0.16 -29.22
CA GLN A 15 17.44 -1.54 -28.91
C GLN A 15 18.95 -1.72 -29.10
N GLY A 16 19.65 -2.15 -28.05
CA GLY A 16 21.10 -2.35 -28.03
C GLY A 16 21.89 -1.27 -27.30
N ASP A 17 21.32 -0.08 -27.08
CA ASP A 17 22.03 1.02 -26.41
C ASP A 17 22.30 0.72 -24.92
N ALA A 18 21.34 0.08 -24.25
CA ALA A 18 21.50 -0.36 -22.86
C ALA A 18 20.52 -1.49 -22.50
N ALA A 19 20.94 -2.36 -21.59
CA ALA A 19 20.05 -3.31 -20.92
C ALA A 19 19.48 -2.68 -19.65
N ILE A 20 18.15 -2.49 -19.59
CA ILE A 20 17.49 -1.90 -18.42
C ILE A 20 16.97 -3.03 -17.53
N THR A 21 17.48 -3.12 -16.29
CA THR A 21 16.98 -4.04 -15.27
C THR A 21 16.28 -3.27 -14.15
N VAL A 22 15.03 -3.63 -13.85
CA VAL A 22 14.24 -3.06 -12.76
C VAL A 22 14.04 -4.14 -11.69
N VAL A 23 14.50 -3.86 -10.48
CA VAL A 23 14.37 -4.75 -9.33
C VAL A 23 13.39 -4.12 -8.35
N ASP A 24 12.29 -4.82 -8.08
CA ASP A 24 11.29 -4.38 -7.11
C ASP A 24 10.62 -5.61 -6.47
N PRO A 25 10.45 -5.66 -5.13
CA PRO A 25 9.65 -6.73 -4.52
C PRO A 25 8.18 -6.67 -4.93
N GLN A 26 7.67 -5.48 -5.28
CA GLN A 26 6.34 -5.28 -5.82
C GLN A 26 6.42 -5.05 -7.32
N THR A 27 6.13 -6.08 -8.11
CA THR A 27 6.18 -6.02 -9.58
C THR A 27 5.00 -5.27 -10.22
N GLN A 28 4.41 -4.33 -9.49
CA GLN A 28 3.32 -3.46 -9.89
C GLN A 28 3.55 -2.04 -9.35
N MET A 29 3.11 -1.04 -10.10
CA MET A 29 2.97 0.33 -9.57
C MET A 29 1.56 0.51 -9.03
N THR A 30 1.44 0.94 -7.78
CA THR A 30 0.16 1.35 -7.20
C THR A 30 -0.04 2.84 -7.40
N TYR A 31 -1.19 3.23 -7.97
CA TYR A 31 -1.61 4.63 -8.04
C TYR A 31 -2.20 5.04 -6.69
N GLN A 32 -1.33 5.49 -5.80
CA GLN A 32 -1.67 5.83 -4.41
C GLN A 32 -2.83 6.81 -4.24
N PRO A 33 -3.06 7.81 -5.12
CA PRO A 33 -4.20 8.71 -4.97
C PRO A 33 -5.57 8.02 -4.98
N PHE A 34 -5.70 6.82 -5.57
CA PHE A 34 -6.96 6.05 -5.57
C PHE A 34 -6.99 4.91 -4.55
N LEU A 35 -5.99 4.82 -3.67
CA LEU A 35 -5.93 3.79 -2.65
C LEU A 35 -7.08 3.91 -1.61
N PRO A 36 -7.47 5.11 -1.14
CA PRO A 36 -8.62 5.29 -0.26
C PRO A 36 -9.93 4.73 -0.85
N GLU A 37 -10.20 4.99 -2.12
CA GLU A 37 -11.38 4.52 -2.86
C GLU A 37 -11.34 2.99 -3.04
N ALA A 38 -10.15 2.44 -3.30
CA ALA A 38 -9.98 0.99 -3.32
C ALA A 38 -10.25 0.35 -1.95
N ALA A 39 -9.89 1.02 -0.86
CA ALA A 39 -10.16 0.57 0.50
C ALA A 39 -11.65 0.70 0.89
N ALA A 40 -12.37 1.69 0.38
CA ALA A 40 -13.82 1.79 0.54
C ALA A 40 -14.61 0.93 -0.45
N GLY A 41 -13.93 0.32 -1.43
CA GLY A 41 -14.55 -0.48 -2.49
C GLY A 41 -15.38 0.34 -3.49
N SER A 42 -15.14 1.66 -3.58
CA SER A 42 -15.68 2.51 -4.65
C SER A 42 -14.93 2.30 -5.97
N ILE A 43 -13.66 1.84 -5.91
CA ILE A 43 -12.87 1.42 -7.06
C ILE A 43 -12.36 -0.02 -6.84
N GLU A 44 -12.35 -0.84 -7.89
CA GLU A 44 -11.75 -2.17 -7.79
C GLU A 44 -10.22 -2.09 -7.68
N PRO A 45 -9.58 -2.87 -6.79
CA PRO A 45 -8.12 -2.87 -6.61
C PRO A 45 -7.30 -3.05 -7.90
N ARG A 46 -7.85 -3.76 -8.89
CA ARG A 46 -7.19 -3.95 -10.20
C ARG A 46 -7.06 -2.67 -11.02
N HIS A 47 -7.93 -1.68 -10.77
CA HIS A 47 -7.94 -0.40 -11.50
C HIS A 47 -6.94 0.61 -10.92
N VAL A 48 -6.37 0.35 -9.75
CA VAL A 48 -5.40 1.22 -9.08
C VAL A 48 -3.97 0.67 -9.16
N VAL A 49 -3.74 -0.40 -9.93
CA VAL A 49 -2.42 -0.98 -10.14
C VAL A 49 -2.05 -1.10 -11.61
N VAL A 50 -0.76 -0.96 -11.89
CA VAL A 50 -0.18 -1.15 -13.22
C VAL A 50 0.95 -2.18 -13.12
N PRO A 51 0.78 -3.40 -13.65
CA PRO A 51 1.84 -4.40 -13.64
C PRO A 51 3.07 -3.92 -14.41
N LEU A 52 4.26 -3.97 -13.79
CA LEU A 52 5.50 -3.46 -14.41
C LEU A 52 5.81 -4.18 -15.72
N ARG A 53 5.63 -5.51 -15.76
CA ARG A 53 5.85 -6.33 -16.96
C ARG A 53 4.96 -5.95 -18.14
N ARG A 54 3.79 -5.35 -17.88
CA ARG A 54 2.85 -4.92 -18.93
C ARG A 54 3.35 -3.66 -19.65
N VAL A 55 3.97 -2.75 -18.91
CA VAL A 55 4.37 -1.43 -19.41
C VAL A 55 5.86 -1.33 -19.73
N LEU A 56 6.72 -2.09 -19.05
CA LEU A 56 8.17 -2.11 -19.24
C LEU A 56 8.59 -3.23 -20.20
N LYS A 57 8.10 -3.17 -21.45
CA LYS A 57 8.28 -4.23 -22.45
C LYS A 57 9.73 -4.43 -22.88
N ARG A 58 10.58 -3.41 -22.74
CA ARG A 58 12.01 -3.45 -23.09
C ARG A 58 12.93 -3.54 -21.86
N CYS A 59 12.39 -3.84 -20.68
CA CYS A 59 13.17 -3.94 -19.45
C CYS A 59 13.08 -5.36 -18.88
N ARG A 60 14.18 -5.84 -18.28
CA ARG A 60 14.15 -7.03 -17.41
C ARG A 60 13.56 -6.63 -16.07
N VAL A 61 12.38 -7.16 -15.73
CA VAL A 61 11.76 -6.96 -14.41
C VAL A 61 12.09 -8.15 -13.50
N VAL A 62 12.74 -7.88 -12.38
CA VAL A 62 13.12 -8.85 -11.35
C VAL A 62 12.22 -8.63 -10.12
N CYS A 63 11.47 -9.66 -9.73
CA CYS A 63 10.77 -9.71 -8.44
C CYS A 63 11.81 -10.00 -7.36
N GLY A 64 12.19 -9.00 -6.58
CA GLY A 64 13.25 -9.17 -5.58
C GLY A 64 13.61 -7.88 -4.87
N ARG A 65 14.45 -8.01 -3.85
CA ARG A 65 14.96 -6.89 -3.06
C ARG A 65 16.45 -6.76 -3.28
N VAL A 66 16.92 -5.52 -3.45
CA VAL A 66 18.35 -5.22 -3.39
C VAL A 66 18.77 -5.23 -1.92
N THR A 67 19.67 -6.13 -1.55
CA THR A 67 20.15 -6.29 -0.16
C THR A 67 21.48 -5.61 0.07
N LYS A 68 22.30 -5.45 -0.98
CA LYS A 68 23.61 -4.80 -0.91
C LYS A 68 23.94 -4.12 -2.23
N VAL A 69 24.60 -2.96 -2.16
CA VAL A 69 25.18 -2.27 -3.32
C VAL A 69 26.66 -2.05 -3.05
N GLU A 70 27.52 -2.62 -3.89
CA GLU A 70 28.96 -2.42 -3.87
C GLU A 70 29.36 -1.51 -5.02
N HIS A 71 29.30 -0.19 -4.78
CA HIS A 71 29.46 0.78 -5.85
C HIS A 71 30.86 0.78 -6.48
N ALA A 72 31.90 0.58 -5.67
CA ALA A 72 33.28 0.49 -6.16
C ALA A 72 33.49 -0.67 -7.17
N HIS A 73 32.70 -1.73 -7.06
CA HIS A 73 32.76 -2.90 -7.94
C HIS A 73 31.64 -2.90 -8.97
N HIS A 74 30.76 -1.89 -8.97
CA HIS A 74 29.64 -1.81 -9.90
C HIS A 74 28.69 -3.02 -9.82
N VAL A 75 28.46 -3.56 -8.62
CA VAL A 75 27.62 -4.75 -8.39
C VAL A 75 26.52 -4.48 -7.36
N ALA A 76 25.31 -4.98 -7.64
CA ALA A 76 24.20 -5.05 -6.70
C ALA A 76 23.86 -6.51 -6.38
N THR A 77 23.67 -6.82 -5.10
CA THR A 77 23.18 -8.13 -4.64
C THR A 77 21.67 -8.09 -4.51
N ILE A 78 21.00 -9.05 -5.13
CA ILE A 78 19.55 -9.14 -5.20
C ILE A 78 19.12 -10.48 -4.64
N GLU A 79 18.20 -10.46 -3.70
CA GLU A 79 17.47 -11.62 -3.24
C GLU A 79 16.11 -11.65 -3.95
N ASN A 80 15.87 -12.67 -4.76
CA ASN A 80 14.63 -12.78 -5.52
C ASN A 80 13.49 -13.38 -4.68
N CYS A 81 12.27 -13.35 -5.22
CA CYS A 81 11.08 -13.85 -4.54
C CYS A 81 11.11 -15.38 -4.25
N ALA A 82 12.10 -16.12 -4.76
CA ALA A 82 12.33 -17.54 -4.46
C ALA A 82 13.44 -17.76 -3.40
N GLY A 83 14.02 -16.69 -2.84
CA GLY A 83 15.12 -16.76 -1.87
C GLY A 83 16.50 -16.97 -2.50
N ASN A 84 16.61 -16.96 -3.85
CA ASN A 84 17.91 -17.06 -4.50
C ASN A 84 18.59 -15.70 -4.48
N VAL A 85 19.88 -15.72 -4.17
CA VAL A 85 20.74 -14.55 -4.20
C VAL A 85 21.52 -14.53 -5.51
N GLU A 86 21.39 -13.46 -6.28
CA GLU A 86 22.17 -13.20 -7.48
C GLU A 86 22.90 -11.85 -7.38
N GLN A 87 24.06 -11.76 -8.04
CA GLN A 87 24.78 -10.51 -8.22
C GLN A 87 24.54 -10.01 -9.64
N ILE A 88 24.14 -8.75 -9.76
CA ILE A 88 23.95 -8.07 -11.06
C ILE A 88 24.93 -6.90 -11.14
N GLY A 89 25.78 -6.93 -12.17
CA GLY A 89 26.64 -5.80 -12.53
C GLY A 89 25.85 -4.66 -13.17
N TYR A 90 26.31 -3.43 -13.00
CA TYR A 90 25.68 -2.24 -13.59
C TYR A 90 26.70 -1.16 -13.98
N ASP A 91 26.44 -0.47 -15.09
CA ASP A 91 27.20 0.75 -15.42
C ASP A 91 26.60 1.97 -14.71
N VAL A 92 25.26 2.04 -14.68
CA VAL A 92 24.50 3.13 -14.06
C VAL A 92 23.48 2.55 -13.08
N LEU A 93 23.49 3.05 -11.84
CA LEU A 93 22.51 2.70 -10.82
C LEU A 93 21.54 3.86 -10.59
N VAL A 94 20.25 3.57 -10.73
CA VAL A 94 19.17 4.50 -10.33
C VAL A 94 18.51 3.97 -9.06
N MET A 95 18.67 4.70 -7.95
CA MET A 95 18.00 4.36 -6.69
C MET A 95 16.65 5.07 -6.59
N ALA A 96 15.57 4.28 -6.56
CA ALA A 96 14.20 4.78 -6.40
C ALA A 96 13.34 3.89 -5.48
N PRO A 97 13.79 3.57 -4.24
CA PRO A 97 13.13 2.59 -3.35
C PRO A 97 11.76 3.01 -2.80
N GLY A 98 11.34 4.27 -3.04
CA GLY A 98 10.08 4.79 -2.52
C GLY A 98 10.14 5.04 -1.00
N SER A 99 9.03 4.82 -0.31
CA SER A 99 8.91 4.99 1.14
C SER A 99 8.01 3.93 1.76
N ILE A 100 8.36 3.50 2.96
CA ILE A 100 7.55 2.59 3.79
C ILE A 100 6.72 3.38 4.80
N ALA A 101 5.64 2.78 5.32
CA ALA A 101 4.95 3.33 6.47
C ALA A 101 5.91 3.33 7.67
N ARG A 102 6.06 4.48 8.33
CA ARG A 102 6.90 4.59 9.53
C ARG A 102 6.08 4.14 10.73
N THR A 103 6.45 3.02 11.32
CA THR A 103 5.93 2.63 12.63
C THR A 103 6.61 3.49 13.69
N LEU A 104 5.86 4.39 14.33
CA LEU A 104 6.35 5.14 15.48
C LEU A 104 6.61 4.17 16.64
N PRO A 105 7.57 4.46 17.54
CA PRO A 105 7.86 3.63 18.72
C PRO A 105 6.76 3.79 19.79
N ILE A 106 5.51 3.54 19.40
CA ILE A 106 4.32 3.59 20.23
C ILE A 106 4.00 2.12 20.56
N PRO A 107 4.03 1.72 21.85
CA PRO A 107 3.69 0.36 22.24
C PRO A 107 2.31 -0.06 21.71
N GLY A 108 2.21 -1.24 21.10
CA GLY A 108 0.97 -1.75 20.52
C GLY A 108 0.70 -1.30 19.07
N LEU A 109 1.39 -0.28 18.56
CA LEU A 109 1.13 0.23 17.21
C LEU A 109 1.63 -0.74 16.13
N ALA A 110 2.77 -1.40 16.35
CA ALA A 110 3.31 -2.37 15.40
C ALA A 110 2.45 -3.65 15.36
N GLU A 111 1.84 -4.01 16.50
CA GLU A 111 1.08 -5.24 16.69
C GLU A 111 -0.39 -5.10 16.27
N HIS A 112 -0.98 -3.92 16.46
CA HIS A 112 -2.40 -3.67 16.24
C HIS A 112 -2.70 -2.66 15.13
N GLY A 113 -1.70 -1.86 14.73
CA GLY A 113 -1.86 -0.85 13.69
C GLY A 113 -1.95 -1.47 12.30
N ILE A 114 -2.84 -0.92 11.47
CA ILE A 114 -2.96 -1.28 10.07
C ILE A 114 -2.29 -0.19 9.26
N ALA A 115 -1.20 -0.53 8.56
CA ALA A 115 -0.56 0.39 7.63
C ALA A 115 -1.45 0.62 6.38
N PHE A 116 -1.23 1.73 5.68
CA PHE A 116 -2.01 2.09 4.50
C PHE A 116 -1.11 2.64 3.38
N LYS A 117 -0.46 1.73 2.65
CA LYS A 117 0.51 2.01 1.58
C LYS A 117 0.35 1.10 0.37
N THR A 118 -0.21 -0.08 0.57
CA THR A 118 -0.30 -1.15 -0.42
C THR A 118 -1.74 -1.56 -0.66
N ILE A 119 -1.98 -2.23 -1.79
CA ILE A 119 -3.29 -2.79 -2.11
C ILE A 119 -3.72 -3.88 -1.14
N GLY A 120 -2.77 -4.71 -0.68
CA GLY A 120 -3.06 -5.75 0.31
C GLY A 120 -3.61 -5.13 1.60
N GLU A 121 -2.99 -4.06 2.07
CA GLU A 121 -3.45 -3.29 3.23
C GLU A 121 -4.82 -2.64 3.01
N ALA A 122 -5.08 -2.06 1.84
CA ALA A 122 -6.38 -1.47 1.52
C ALA A 122 -7.52 -2.51 1.52
N ILE A 123 -7.28 -3.68 0.92
CA ILE A 123 -8.24 -4.80 0.93
C ILE A 123 -8.45 -5.31 2.37
N TYR A 124 -7.37 -5.46 3.13
CA TYR A 124 -7.43 -5.90 4.51
C TYR A 124 -8.27 -4.93 5.36
N LEU A 125 -8.01 -3.63 5.25
CA LEU A 125 -8.72 -2.58 5.98
C LEU A 125 -10.22 -2.59 5.67
N ARG A 126 -10.59 -2.74 4.39
CA ARG A 126 -11.97 -2.90 3.96
C ARG A 126 -12.67 -4.06 4.65
N ASN A 127 -12.05 -5.23 4.57
CA ASN A 127 -12.63 -6.46 5.11
C ASN A 127 -12.72 -6.38 6.64
N HIS A 128 -11.72 -5.81 7.30
CA HIS A 128 -11.74 -5.59 8.74
C HIS A 128 -12.93 -4.73 9.18
N VAL A 129 -13.17 -3.59 8.51
CA VAL A 129 -14.33 -2.73 8.81
C VAL A 129 -15.64 -3.47 8.59
N LEU A 130 -15.79 -4.19 7.48
CA LEU A 130 -17.02 -4.96 7.19
C LEU A 130 -17.26 -6.06 8.25
N SER A 131 -16.23 -6.82 8.62
CA SER A 131 -16.34 -7.84 9.66
C SER A 131 -16.68 -7.24 11.03
N CYS A 132 -16.18 -6.04 11.36
CA CYS A 132 -16.57 -5.32 12.56
C CYS A 132 -18.05 -4.92 12.55
N LEU A 133 -18.58 -4.46 11.40
CA LEU A 133 -20.00 -4.14 11.24
C LEU A 133 -20.88 -5.39 11.42
N GLU A 134 -20.50 -6.51 10.80
CA GLU A 134 -21.21 -7.79 10.95
C GLU A 134 -21.20 -8.30 12.40
N ALA A 135 -20.05 -8.27 13.06
CA ALA A 135 -19.93 -8.66 14.45
C ALA A 135 -20.74 -7.74 15.39
N ALA A 136 -20.80 -6.44 15.08
CA ALA A 136 -21.57 -5.47 15.85
C ALA A 136 -23.08 -5.70 15.73
N ASP A 137 -23.57 -6.05 14.54
CA ASP A 137 -24.96 -6.42 14.27
C ASP A 137 -25.37 -7.68 15.05
N ALA A 138 -24.51 -8.70 15.05
CA ALA A 138 -24.74 -9.95 15.76
C ALA A 138 -24.58 -9.85 17.30
N SER A 139 -23.98 -8.78 17.81
CA SER A 139 -23.65 -8.65 19.23
C SER A 139 -24.86 -8.21 20.06
N ILE A 140 -25.17 -8.95 21.12
CA ILE A 140 -26.18 -8.57 22.12
C ILE A 140 -25.63 -7.67 23.24
N ASP A 141 -24.30 -7.54 23.35
CA ASP A 141 -23.64 -6.69 24.34
C ASP A 141 -23.41 -5.28 23.77
N ALA A 142 -24.07 -4.29 24.39
CA ALA A 142 -23.94 -2.89 24.01
C ALA A 142 -22.50 -2.35 24.13
N GLN A 143 -21.71 -2.83 25.09
CA GLN A 143 -20.32 -2.41 25.26
C GLN A 143 -19.44 -2.96 24.15
N LEU A 144 -19.54 -4.26 23.85
CA LEU A 144 -18.84 -4.88 22.73
C LEU A 144 -19.23 -4.24 21.39
N ARG A 145 -20.53 -4.00 21.16
CA ARG A 145 -21.03 -3.32 19.97
C ARG A 145 -20.38 -1.94 19.80
N ARG A 146 -20.30 -1.14 20.86
CA ARG A 146 -19.64 0.18 20.81
C ARG A 146 -18.17 0.08 20.46
N ARG A 147 -17.45 -0.91 21.00
CA ARG A 147 -16.03 -1.14 20.68
C ARG A 147 -15.81 -1.54 19.22
N LEU A 148 -16.64 -2.44 18.70
CA LEU A 148 -16.58 -2.90 17.30
C LEU A 148 -16.83 -1.77 16.29
N LEU A 149 -17.63 -0.77 16.67
CA LEU A 149 -17.95 0.38 15.83
C LEU A 149 -17.04 1.60 16.08
N SER A 150 -15.95 1.42 16.83
CA SER A 150 -15.00 2.49 17.15
C SER A 150 -13.71 2.30 16.35
N PHE A 151 -13.45 3.21 15.42
CA PHE A 151 -12.25 3.22 14.59
C PHE A 151 -11.38 4.45 14.90
N VAL A 152 -10.07 4.29 14.89
CA VAL A 152 -9.10 5.36 15.13
C VAL A 152 -8.16 5.45 13.94
N VAL A 153 -8.04 6.65 13.37
CA VAL A 153 -7.09 6.95 12.31
C VAL A 153 -5.97 7.81 12.88
N ILE A 154 -4.74 7.33 12.73
CA ILE A 154 -3.53 8.00 13.22
C ILE A 154 -2.88 8.74 12.04
N GLY A 155 -2.80 10.07 12.16
CA GLY A 155 -2.23 10.94 11.13
C GLY A 155 -3.30 11.73 10.38
N GLY A 156 -3.33 13.05 10.59
CA GLY A 156 -4.23 13.99 9.92
C GLY A 156 -3.69 14.56 8.61
N GLY A 157 -2.79 13.85 7.93
CA GLY A 157 -2.32 14.21 6.60
C GLY A 157 -3.31 13.81 5.51
N TYR A 158 -2.99 14.14 4.25
CA TYR A 158 -3.84 13.84 3.09
C TYR A 158 -4.38 12.41 3.08
N ALA A 159 -3.47 11.42 3.11
CA ALA A 159 -3.84 10.01 3.11
C ALA A 159 -4.72 9.58 4.30
N GLY A 160 -4.47 10.14 5.49
CA GLY A 160 -5.25 9.79 6.68
C GLY A 160 -6.67 10.34 6.63
N ILE A 161 -6.83 11.58 6.17
CA ILE A 161 -8.14 12.21 6.00
C ILE A 161 -8.93 11.52 4.89
N GLU A 162 -8.31 11.21 3.76
CA GLU A 162 -8.99 10.52 2.64
C GLU A 162 -9.48 9.13 3.05
N VAL A 163 -8.63 8.32 3.69
CA VAL A 163 -9.03 6.98 4.18
C VAL A 163 -10.17 7.08 5.18
N LEU A 164 -10.10 8.04 6.10
CA LEU A 164 -11.17 8.25 7.06
C LEU A 164 -12.50 8.55 6.36
N ALA A 165 -12.48 9.50 5.43
CA ALA A 165 -13.69 9.93 4.73
C ALA A 165 -14.29 8.79 3.90
N GLU A 166 -13.47 8.10 3.11
CA GLU A 166 -13.89 6.98 2.27
C GLU A 166 -14.44 5.81 3.10
N LEU A 167 -13.79 5.45 4.21
CA LEU A 167 -14.28 4.39 5.10
C LEU A 167 -15.55 4.79 5.85
N GLN A 168 -15.66 6.05 6.28
CA GLN A 168 -16.88 6.55 6.91
C GLN A 168 -18.06 6.51 5.93
N ASP A 169 -17.85 6.91 4.68
CA ASP A 169 -18.85 6.87 3.63
C ASP A 169 -19.21 5.43 3.26
N MET A 170 -18.23 4.52 3.22
CA MET A 170 -18.49 3.08 3.08
C MET A 170 -19.35 2.56 4.23
N ALA A 171 -18.97 2.84 5.48
CA ALA A 171 -19.70 2.36 6.66
C ALA A 171 -21.15 2.88 6.67
N ARG A 172 -21.37 4.15 6.31
CA ARG A 172 -22.72 4.75 6.19
C ARG A 172 -23.55 4.12 5.07
N ARG A 173 -22.97 3.93 3.88
CA ARG A 173 -23.61 3.23 2.75
C ARG A 173 -23.83 1.74 3.04
N SER A 174 -23.09 1.20 3.98
CA SER A 174 -23.26 -0.16 4.44
C SER A 174 -24.39 -0.24 5.45
N ALA A 175 -24.46 0.67 6.42
CA ALA A 175 -25.36 0.62 7.58
C ALA A 175 -26.88 0.52 7.31
N TRP A 176 -27.37 0.65 6.09
CA TRP A 176 -28.77 0.30 5.78
C TRP A 176 -29.00 -1.22 5.60
N ARG A 177 -27.94 -1.97 5.26
CA ARG A 177 -27.96 -3.44 5.08
C ARG A 177 -27.87 -4.21 6.40
N TRP A 178 -27.30 -3.60 7.43
CA TRP A 178 -27.19 -4.17 8.77
C TRP A 178 -28.06 -3.32 9.70
N ALA A 179 -28.82 -3.89 10.63
CA ALA A 179 -29.73 -3.15 11.51
C ALA A 179 -28.97 -2.36 12.61
N VAL A 180 -27.73 -1.97 12.31
CA VAL A 180 -26.84 -1.19 13.14
C VAL A 180 -27.02 0.27 12.74
N THR A 181 -27.65 1.06 13.60
CA THR A 181 -27.52 2.51 13.50
C THR A 181 -26.02 2.80 13.64
N PRO A 182 -25.34 3.38 12.63
CA PRO A 182 -23.96 3.77 12.82
C PRO A 182 -23.98 4.70 14.04
N PRO A 183 -23.08 4.52 15.02
CA PRO A 183 -23.04 5.46 16.13
C PRO A 183 -22.92 6.86 15.54
N SER A 184 -23.29 7.89 16.30
CA SER A 184 -22.76 9.23 16.06
C SER A 184 -21.23 9.13 16.18
N ALA A 185 -20.58 8.56 15.17
CA ALA A 185 -19.17 8.31 15.15
C ALA A 185 -18.59 9.71 15.17
N SER A 186 -18.02 10.07 16.31
CA SER A 186 -17.01 11.11 16.36
C SER A 186 -15.77 10.38 15.85
N PRO A 187 -15.44 10.43 14.55
CA PRO A 187 -14.18 9.87 14.10
C PRO A 187 -13.09 10.59 14.86
N ASN A 188 -12.42 9.87 15.77
CA ASN A 188 -11.33 10.44 16.53
C ASN A 188 -10.09 10.39 15.63
N VAL A 189 -9.86 11.49 14.90
CA VAL A 189 -8.59 11.72 14.22
C VAL A 189 -7.57 12.12 15.27
N VAL A 190 -6.60 11.24 15.52
CA VAL A 190 -5.47 11.59 16.38
C VAL A 190 -4.39 12.20 15.49
N SER A 191 -4.40 13.53 15.46
CA SER A 191 -3.35 14.35 14.85
C SER A 191 -2.42 14.84 15.95
N ARG A 192 -1.17 14.38 15.94
CA ARG A 192 -0.06 15.03 16.63
C ARG A 192 1.03 15.29 15.60
N SER A 193 1.42 16.57 15.46
CA SER A 193 2.64 16.95 14.77
C SER A 193 3.81 16.37 15.56
N PHE A 194 4.53 15.42 14.98
CA PHE A 194 5.81 14.92 15.48
C PHE A 194 6.91 15.38 14.54
#